data_AF-A0A521W374-F1
#
_entry.id   AF-A0A521W374-F1
#
_cell.length_a   1.000
_cell.length_b   1.000
_cell.length_c   1.000
_cell.angle_alpha   90.00
_cell.angle_beta   90.00
_cell.angle_gamma   90.00
#
_symmetry.space_group_name_H-M   'P 1'
#
loop_
_entity.id
_entity.type
_entity.pdbx_description
1 polymer ?
#
loop_
_entity_poly.entity_id
_entity_poly.type
_entity_poly.pdbx_seq_one_letter_code
_entity_poly.pdbx_strand_id
1 'polypeptide(L)'
;VWAQHAGIGWEGKHTNVITQEFGSWVFLGEIILSLELEFDFPATDHCGDCTLCIEACPTDAIVEEYVVDSTKCISYVTIEHRGEVAGELGEKFDNWIYGCDICQDVCPWNHKFSQPTDMNEFEPREFNKAPLLSEIVEMTQEEFSKKFKASPIKRTKVSGLRRNAEVILKNPKL
;
A
#
# COMPACT_ATOMS: atom_id res chain seq x y z
N VAL A 1 14.17 -2.85 -6.49
CA VAL A 1 15.57 -3.21 -6.82
C VAL A 1 15.69 -4.59 -7.50
N TRP A 2 15.51 -5.74 -6.83
CA TRP A 2 15.72 -7.05 -7.47
C TRP A 2 14.79 -7.35 -8.64
N ALA A 3 13.50 -7.05 -8.49
CA ALA A 3 12.54 -7.21 -9.58
C ALA A 3 12.90 -6.37 -10.82
N GLN A 4 13.53 -5.20 -10.62
CA GLN A 4 14.00 -4.37 -11.73
C GLN A 4 15.23 -4.97 -12.41
N HIS A 5 16.21 -5.44 -11.63
CA HIS A 5 17.39 -6.10 -12.17
C HIS A 5 17.06 -7.38 -12.92
N ALA A 6 16.06 -8.13 -12.43
CA ALA A 6 15.56 -9.36 -13.06
C ALA A 6 14.59 -9.10 -14.23
N GLY A 7 14.39 -7.85 -14.66
CA GLY A 7 13.54 -7.55 -15.81
C GLY A 7 12.03 -7.74 -15.60
N ILE A 8 11.58 -7.99 -14.36
CA ILE A 8 10.15 -8.20 -14.04
C ILE A 8 9.33 -6.92 -14.31
N GLY A 9 9.92 -5.76 -14.03
CA GLY A 9 9.27 -4.47 -14.17
C GLY A 9 10.20 -3.32 -13.79
N TRP A 10 9.77 -2.08 -13.96
CA TRP A 10 10.55 -0.91 -13.56
C TRP A 10 10.00 -0.31 -12.27
N GLU A 11 10.82 0.47 -11.56
CA GLU A 11 10.35 1.23 -10.41
C GLU A 11 9.60 2.47 -10.91
N GLY A 12 8.34 2.64 -10.51
CA GLY A 12 7.59 3.85 -10.77
C GLY A 12 8.06 5.01 -9.89
N LYS A 13 7.73 6.26 -10.25
CA LYS A 13 8.02 7.44 -9.41
C LYS A 13 7.41 7.38 -8.01
N HIS A 14 6.37 6.55 -7.81
CA HIS A 14 5.78 6.20 -6.52
C HIS A 14 6.43 4.98 -5.84
N THR A 15 7.64 4.60 -6.25
CA THR A 15 8.52 3.57 -5.68
C THR A 15 7.98 2.14 -5.64
N ASN A 16 6.89 1.83 -6.35
CA ASN A 16 6.44 0.45 -6.53
C ASN A 16 6.93 -0.08 -7.87
N VAL A 17 7.10 -1.40 -7.96
CA VAL A 17 7.43 -2.06 -9.23
C VAL A 17 6.18 -2.09 -10.10
N ILE A 18 6.32 -1.66 -11.35
CA ILE A 18 5.28 -1.70 -12.37
C ILE A 18 5.71 -2.71 -13.43
N THR A 19 4.82 -3.64 -13.76
CA THR A 19 5.00 -4.63 -14.82
C THR A 19 4.22 -4.20 -16.07
N GLN A 20 4.65 -4.65 -17.25
CA GLN A 20 3.94 -4.36 -18.49
C GLN A 20 2.59 -5.07 -18.58
N GLU A 21 2.44 -6.22 -17.92
CA GLU A 21 1.25 -7.08 -18.05
C GLU A 21 0.19 -6.83 -16.98
N PHE A 22 0.58 -6.44 -15.75
CA PHE A 22 -0.34 -6.33 -14.61
C PHE A 22 -0.31 -4.94 -13.93
N GLY A 23 0.50 -4.01 -14.44
CA GLY A 23 0.79 -2.77 -13.72
C GLY A 23 1.53 -3.06 -12.41
N SER A 24 1.24 -2.31 -11.35
CA SER A 24 1.85 -2.43 -10.02
C SER A 24 1.06 -3.29 -9.03
N TRP A 25 -0.05 -3.90 -9.45
CA TRP A 25 -0.86 -4.79 -8.61
C TRP A 25 -0.30 -6.21 -8.55
N VAL A 26 0.96 -6.32 -8.12
CA VAL A 26 1.68 -7.58 -8.04
C VAL A 26 2.32 -7.76 -6.67
N PHE A 27 2.41 -9.00 -6.22
CA PHE A 27 3.25 -9.34 -5.07
C PHE A 27 4.65 -9.72 -5.56
N LEU A 28 5.67 -9.28 -4.83
CA LEU A 28 7.05 -9.64 -5.11
C LEU A 28 7.51 -10.72 -4.14
N GLY A 29 8.22 -11.70 -4.67
CA GLY A 29 8.93 -12.72 -3.91
C GLY A 29 10.28 -12.98 -4.55
N GLU A 30 11.26 -13.36 -3.74
CA GLU A 30 12.60 -13.68 -4.21
C GLU A 30 13.11 -14.95 -3.53
N ILE A 31 13.93 -15.71 -4.25
CA ILE A 31 14.58 -16.92 -3.75
C ILE A 31 16.08 -16.78 -3.99
N ILE A 32 16.86 -16.77 -2.91
CA ILE A 32 18.31 -16.73 -2.99
C ILE A 32 18.82 -18.15 -3.20
N LEU A 33 19.60 -18.34 -4.27
CA LEU A 33 20.14 -19.63 -4.68
C LEU A 33 21.66 -19.53 -4.81
N SER A 34 22.34 -20.66 -4.63
CA SER A 34 23.77 -20.81 -4.91
C SER A 34 24.06 -21.31 -6.33
N LEU A 35 23.03 -21.49 -7.14
CA LEU A 35 23.14 -21.95 -8.52
C LEU A 35 23.56 -20.78 -9.42
N GLU A 36 24.46 -21.06 -10.36
CA GLU A 36 24.77 -20.13 -11.44
C GLU A 36 23.66 -20.21 -12.50
N LEU A 37 23.05 -19.06 -12.80
CA LEU A 37 21.94 -18.93 -13.75
C LEU A 37 22.29 -17.87 -14.79
N GLU A 38 21.74 -17.99 -15.99
CA GLU A 38 21.76 -16.90 -16.96
C GLU A 38 20.83 -15.78 -16.47
N PHE A 39 21.35 -14.55 -16.42
CA PHE A 39 20.60 -13.40 -15.95
C PHE A 39 19.76 -12.77 -17.06
N ASP A 40 18.58 -12.28 -16.68
CA ASP A 40 17.79 -11.39 -17.51
C ASP A 40 18.39 -9.98 -17.57
N PHE A 41 17.82 -9.14 -18.43
CA PHE A 41 18.20 -7.73 -18.53
C PHE A 41 17.29 -6.84 -17.67
N PRO A 42 17.85 -5.78 -17.06
CA PRO A 42 17.03 -4.84 -16.30
C PRO A 42 15.92 -4.21 -17.15
N ALA A 43 14.75 -4.02 -16.54
CA ALA A 43 13.65 -3.32 -17.18
C ALA A 43 13.98 -1.84 -17.37
N THR A 44 13.49 -1.27 -18.47
CA THR A 44 13.59 0.16 -18.75
C THR A 44 12.46 0.95 -18.07
N ASP A 45 12.76 2.17 -17.65
CA ASP A 45 11.75 3.08 -17.09
C ASP A 45 10.71 3.49 -18.15
N HIS A 46 9.43 3.45 -17.77
CA HIS A 46 8.31 3.87 -18.61
C HIS A 46 7.37 4.89 -17.95
N CYS A 47 7.82 5.60 -16.93
CA CYS A 47 7.10 6.74 -16.35
C CYS A 47 7.21 7.99 -17.23
N GLY A 48 8.37 8.23 -17.85
CA GLY A 48 8.62 9.45 -18.64
C GLY A 48 8.35 10.71 -17.81
N ASP A 49 7.70 11.71 -18.40
CA ASP A 49 7.38 12.99 -17.74
C ASP A 49 6.12 12.94 -16.84
N CYS A 50 5.51 11.76 -16.65
CA CYS A 50 4.30 11.63 -15.82
C CYS A 50 4.56 11.97 -14.36
N THR A 51 3.67 12.74 -13.73
CA THR A 51 3.72 13.18 -12.32
C THR A 51 2.45 12.88 -11.52
N LEU A 52 1.48 12.16 -12.11
CA LEU A 52 0.14 11.96 -11.51
C LEU A 52 0.18 11.40 -10.09
N CYS A 53 1.04 10.41 -9.82
CA CYS A 53 1.17 9.83 -8.49
C CYS A 53 1.71 10.81 -7.44
N ILE A 54 2.62 11.71 -7.84
CA ILE A 54 3.20 12.75 -7.00
C ILE A 54 2.11 13.78 -6.67
N GLU A 55 1.40 14.26 -7.69
CA GLU A 55 0.34 15.27 -7.56
C GLU A 55 -0.87 14.77 -6.76
N ALA A 56 -1.20 13.48 -6.88
CA ALA A 56 -2.33 12.88 -6.18
C ALA A 56 -2.03 12.50 -4.73
N CYS A 57 -0.76 12.45 -4.30
CA CYS A 57 -0.40 12.02 -2.96
C CYS A 57 -0.93 13.04 -1.93
N PRO A 58 -1.92 12.69 -1.09
CA PRO A 58 -2.62 13.68 -0.28
C PRO A 58 -1.72 14.34 0.77
N THR A 59 -0.64 13.66 1.16
CA THR A 59 0.28 14.06 2.21
C THR A 59 1.61 14.58 1.69
N ASP A 60 1.76 14.72 0.37
CA ASP A 60 3.01 15.15 -0.28
C ASP A 60 4.19 14.25 0.14
N ALA A 61 3.91 12.94 0.29
CA ALA A 61 4.89 11.96 0.74
C ALA A 61 5.88 11.57 -0.36
N ILE A 62 5.52 11.70 -1.63
CA ILE A 62 6.46 11.54 -2.75
C ILE A 62 7.13 12.89 -2.95
N VAL A 63 8.27 13.10 -2.30
CA VAL A 63 8.93 14.42 -2.20
C VAL A 63 9.72 14.78 -3.46
N GLU A 64 10.21 13.76 -4.15
CA GLU A 64 10.92 13.83 -5.43
C GLU A 64 10.59 12.54 -6.21
N GLU A 65 10.89 12.51 -7.51
CA GLU A 65 10.74 11.29 -8.30
C GLU A 65 11.51 10.14 -7.64
N TYR A 66 10.84 9.00 -7.42
CA TYR A 66 11.42 7.81 -6.80
C TYR A 66 11.83 7.97 -5.32
N VAL A 67 11.40 9.05 -4.65
CA VAL A 67 11.71 9.29 -3.23
C VAL A 67 10.43 9.48 -2.43
N VAL A 68 10.18 8.55 -1.52
CA VAL A 68 9.05 8.62 -0.57
C VAL A 68 9.55 8.92 0.84
N ASP A 69 9.06 10.03 1.40
CA ASP A 69 9.12 10.30 2.84
C ASP A 69 8.07 9.45 3.56
N SER A 70 8.53 8.33 4.12
CA SER A 70 7.66 7.38 4.83
C SER A 70 6.96 8.01 6.05
N THR A 71 7.52 9.05 6.65
CA THR A 71 6.91 9.72 7.82
C THR A 71 5.61 10.45 7.46
N LYS A 72 5.42 10.77 6.18
CA LYS A 72 4.19 11.36 5.62
C LYS A 72 3.31 10.34 4.90
N CYS A 73 3.85 9.17 4.54
CA CYS A 73 3.11 8.17 3.77
C CYS A 73 2.01 7.51 4.62
N ILE A 74 0.74 7.65 4.20
CA ILE A 74 -0.41 7.06 4.89
C ILE A 74 -0.24 5.55 5.06
N SER A 75 0.29 4.85 4.04
CA SER A 75 0.53 3.40 4.12
C SER A 75 1.50 3.04 5.25
N TYR A 76 2.64 3.73 5.35
CA TYR A 76 3.57 3.52 6.46
C TYR A 76 2.94 3.86 7.82
N VAL A 77 2.26 5.00 7.93
CA VAL A 77 1.69 5.44 9.21
C VAL A 77 0.60 4.50 9.70
N THR A 78 -0.27 4.02 8.80
CA THR A 78 -1.37 3.13 9.16
C THR A 78 -0.91 1.69 9.43
N ILE A 79 0.17 1.23 8.79
CA ILE A 79 0.66 -0.15 8.92
C ILE A 79 1.75 -0.29 9.99
N GLU A 80 2.72 0.63 10.06
CA GLU A 80 3.97 0.44 10.80
C GLU A 80 4.21 1.41 11.96
N HIS A 81 3.75 2.66 11.86
CA HIS A 81 3.96 3.63 12.95
C HIS A 81 3.26 3.19 14.24
N ARG A 82 3.95 3.31 15.39
CA ARG A 82 3.45 2.87 16.72
C ARG A 82 3.18 4.01 17.70
N GLY A 83 3.19 5.26 17.24
CA GLY A 83 2.89 6.43 18.07
C GLY A 83 1.56 7.09 17.71
N GLU A 84 1.40 8.31 18.21
CA GLU A 84 0.30 9.20 17.83
C GLU A 84 0.46 9.64 16.36
N VAL A 85 -0.68 9.86 15.70
CA VAL A 85 -0.72 10.43 14.35
C VAL A 85 -0.86 11.94 14.52
N ALA A 86 0.01 12.72 13.88
CA ALA A 86 -0.10 14.17 13.88
C ALA A 86 -1.46 14.60 13.31
N GLY A 87 -2.13 15.58 13.94
CA GLY A 87 -3.48 16.00 13.58
C GLY A 87 -3.63 16.33 12.09
N GLU A 88 -2.72 17.15 11.55
CA GLU A 88 -2.71 17.55 10.13
C GLU A 88 -2.57 16.37 9.16
N LEU A 89 -1.81 15.34 9.56
CA LEU A 89 -1.65 14.13 8.76
C LEU A 89 -2.91 13.25 8.83
N GLY A 90 -3.49 13.13 10.02
CA GLY A 90 -4.73 12.38 10.24
C GLY A 90 -5.91 12.95 9.46
N GLU A 91 -5.97 14.27 9.27
CA GLU A 91 -7.00 14.91 8.44
C GLU A 91 -6.97 14.45 6.97
N LYS A 92 -5.82 13.97 6.49
CA LYS A 92 -5.57 13.54 5.11
C LYS A 92 -5.78 12.03 4.91
N PHE A 93 -6.20 11.28 5.94
CA PHE A 93 -6.36 9.83 5.86
C PHE A 93 -7.49 9.37 4.95
N ASP A 94 -8.50 10.20 4.64
CA ASP A 94 -9.58 9.88 3.68
C ASP A 94 -10.13 8.43 3.79
N ASN A 95 -10.54 8.04 5.00
CA ASN A 95 -11.03 6.70 5.35
C ASN A 95 -10.04 5.52 5.27
N TRP A 96 -8.78 5.76 4.93
CA TRP A 96 -7.71 4.76 4.95
C TRP A 96 -7.31 4.38 6.38
N ILE A 97 -7.84 3.25 6.88
CA ILE A 97 -7.46 2.69 8.20
C ILE A 97 -6.28 1.71 8.15
N TYR A 98 -5.91 1.21 6.96
CA TYR A 98 -4.80 0.27 6.75
C TYR A 98 -4.32 0.34 5.30
N GLY A 99 -3.07 0.75 5.08
CA GLY A 99 -2.54 0.97 3.73
C GLY A 99 -3.08 2.25 3.09
N CYS A 100 -2.61 2.54 1.88
CA CYS A 100 -3.11 3.60 1.03
C CYS A 100 -2.68 3.28 -0.40
N ASP A 101 -3.63 3.29 -1.33
CA ASP A 101 -3.39 2.88 -2.71
C ASP A 101 -3.46 4.04 -3.70
N ILE A 102 -3.71 5.27 -3.25
CA ILE A 102 -3.96 6.45 -4.12
C ILE A 102 -2.90 6.62 -5.21
N CYS A 103 -1.61 6.50 -4.87
CA CYS A 103 -0.53 6.68 -5.84
C CYS A 103 -0.49 5.59 -6.93
N GLN A 104 -0.96 4.38 -6.61
CA GLN A 104 -1.16 3.29 -7.57
C GLN A 104 -2.46 3.47 -8.34
N ASP A 105 -3.54 3.87 -7.67
CA ASP A 105 -4.86 4.06 -8.26
C ASP A 105 -4.85 5.12 -9.34
N VAL A 106 -4.01 6.15 -9.27
CA VAL A 106 -3.90 7.17 -10.34
C VAL A 106 -2.88 6.80 -11.43
N CYS A 107 -2.15 5.69 -11.28
CA CYS A 107 -1.09 5.32 -12.22
C CYS A 107 -1.70 4.84 -13.55
N PRO A 108 -1.35 5.44 -14.71
CA PRO A 108 -1.90 5.05 -16.01
C PRO A 108 -1.63 3.59 -16.38
N TRP A 109 -0.53 3.01 -15.88
CA TRP A 109 -0.20 1.62 -16.10
C TRP A 109 -1.19 0.67 -15.42
N ASN A 110 -1.72 1.03 -14.25
CA ASN A 110 -2.76 0.23 -13.59
C ASN A 110 -4.10 0.36 -14.31
N HIS A 111 -4.45 1.55 -14.79
CA HIS A 111 -5.69 1.75 -15.55
C HIS A 111 -5.73 0.94 -16.83
N LYS A 112 -4.58 0.83 -17.49
CA LYS A 112 -4.49 0.20 -18.81
C LYS A 112 -4.18 -1.30 -18.76
N PHE A 113 -3.37 -1.74 -17.81
CA PHE A 113 -2.82 -3.11 -17.82
C PHE A 113 -3.19 -3.95 -16.61
N SER A 114 -3.76 -3.39 -15.54
CA SER A 114 -4.16 -4.24 -14.40
C SER A 114 -5.22 -5.27 -14.81
N GLN A 115 -5.10 -6.47 -14.25
CA GLN A 115 -6.06 -7.55 -14.45
C GLN A 115 -6.49 -8.13 -13.10
N PRO A 116 -7.78 -8.43 -12.91
CA PRO A 116 -8.22 -9.21 -11.77
C PRO A 116 -7.52 -10.57 -11.74
N THR A 117 -7.10 -10.98 -10.56
CA THR A 117 -6.56 -12.33 -10.32
C THR A 117 -7.66 -13.39 -10.48
N ASP A 118 -7.28 -14.57 -10.98
CA ASP A 118 -8.14 -15.76 -11.01
C ASP A 118 -8.01 -16.63 -9.73
N MET A 119 -7.03 -16.31 -8.87
CA MET A 119 -6.83 -16.97 -7.59
C MET A 119 -7.83 -16.49 -6.53
N ASN A 120 -8.72 -17.39 -6.12
CA ASN A 120 -9.72 -17.16 -5.07
C ASN A 120 -9.10 -16.77 -3.72
N GLU A 121 -7.87 -17.19 -3.44
CA GLU A 121 -7.14 -16.90 -2.20
C GLU A 121 -6.85 -15.41 -2.00
N PHE A 122 -6.86 -14.63 -3.09
CA PHE A 122 -6.65 -13.19 -3.07
C PHE A 122 -7.94 -12.36 -3.04
N GLU A 123 -9.10 -13.01 -3.09
CA GLU A 123 -10.38 -12.31 -2.92
C GLU A 123 -10.48 -11.67 -1.53
N PRO A 124 -10.94 -10.41 -1.44
CA PRO A 124 -11.14 -9.75 -0.16
C PRO A 124 -12.19 -10.49 0.67
N ARG A 125 -11.83 -10.82 1.91
CA ARG A 125 -12.78 -11.39 2.88
C ARG A 125 -13.93 -10.40 3.12
N GLU A 126 -15.18 -10.87 3.11
CA GLU A 126 -16.37 -10.00 3.22
C GLU A 126 -16.31 -9.00 4.38
N PHE A 127 -15.86 -9.44 5.56
CA PHE A 127 -15.77 -8.57 6.74
C PHE A 127 -14.67 -7.49 6.67
N ASN A 128 -13.83 -7.50 5.63
CA ASN A 128 -12.86 -6.44 5.34
C ASN A 128 -13.43 -5.39 4.37
N LYS A 129 -14.55 -5.67 3.70
CA LYS A 129 -15.19 -4.72 2.79
C LYS A 129 -15.93 -3.68 3.62
N ALA A 130 -15.43 -2.44 3.63
CA ALA A 130 -16.03 -1.29 4.30
C ALA A 130 -16.48 -1.56 5.76
N PRO A 131 -15.56 -1.92 6.68
CA PRO A 131 -15.93 -2.17 8.07
C PRO A 131 -16.42 -0.88 8.76
N LEU A 132 -17.36 -1.02 9.70
CA LEU A 132 -17.78 0.10 10.53
C LEU A 132 -16.66 0.54 11.46
N LEU A 133 -16.25 1.81 11.38
CA LEU A 133 -15.16 2.35 12.19
C LEU A 133 -15.43 2.23 13.69
N SER A 134 -16.68 2.39 14.12
CA SER A 134 -17.09 2.21 15.52
C SER A 134 -16.81 0.80 16.05
N GLU A 135 -17.03 -0.23 15.23
CA GLU A 135 -16.68 -1.61 15.60
C GLU A 135 -15.17 -1.81 15.67
N ILE A 136 -14.41 -1.14 14.81
CA ILE A 136 -12.94 -1.22 14.83
C ILE A 136 -12.38 -0.61 16.10
N VAL A 137 -12.88 0.56 16.53
CA VAL A 137 -12.44 1.24 17.77
C VAL A 137 -12.66 0.35 19.00
N GLU A 138 -13.80 -0.33 19.09
CA GLU A 138 -14.12 -1.20 20.23
C GLU A 138 -13.46 -2.60 20.13
N MET A 139 -12.87 -2.98 18.99
CA MET A 139 -12.42 -4.35 18.71
C MET A 139 -11.35 -4.87 19.67
N THR A 140 -11.66 -5.86 20.48
CA THR A 140 -10.71 -6.44 21.46
C THR A 140 -9.53 -7.15 20.79
N GLN A 141 -8.45 -7.38 21.54
CA GLN A 141 -7.29 -8.15 21.04
C GLN A 141 -7.68 -9.58 20.62
N GLU A 142 -8.62 -10.22 21.32
CA GLU A 142 -9.10 -11.56 21.00
C GLU A 142 -9.84 -11.57 19.65
N GLU A 143 -10.79 -10.64 19.48
CA GLU A 143 -11.53 -10.46 18.22
C GLU A 143 -10.60 -10.14 17.06
N PHE A 144 -9.66 -9.21 17.24
CA PHE A 144 -8.66 -8.86 16.24
C PHE A 144 -7.83 -10.09 15.82
N SER A 145 -7.38 -10.87 16.81
CA SER A 145 -6.54 -12.05 16.57
C SER A 145 -7.27 -13.14 15.79
N LYS A 146 -8.56 -13.32 16.07
CA LYS A 146 -9.45 -14.27 15.40
C LYS A 146 -9.82 -13.78 13.99
N LYS A 147 -10.30 -12.54 13.87
CA LYS A 147 -10.79 -11.93 12.61
C LYS A 147 -9.69 -11.82 11.56
N PHE A 148 -8.52 -11.32 11.94
CA PHE A 148 -7.41 -11.08 11.00
C PHE A 148 -6.37 -12.21 10.97
N LYS A 149 -6.71 -13.43 11.39
CA LYS A 149 -5.78 -14.57 11.27
C LYS A 149 -5.31 -14.74 9.83
N ALA A 150 -3.99 -14.91 9.64
CA ALA A 150 -3.35 -14.99 8.32
C ALA A 150 -3.72 -13.83 7.38
N SER A 151 -3.85 -12.62 7.92
CA SER A 151 -4.04 -11.39 7.15
C SER A 151 -2.87 -10.43 7.42
N PRO A 152 -2.38 -9.71 6.39
CA PRO A 152 -1.34 -8.70 6.58
C PRO A 152 -1.77 -7.59 7.54
N ILE A 153 -3.09 -7.37 7.72
CA ILE A 153 -3.64 -6.42 8.71
C ILE A 153 -3.06 -6.65 10.11
N LYS A 154 -2.66 -7.88 10.46
CA LYS A 154 -1.98 -8.14 11.76
C LYS A 154 -0.73 -7.31 11.99
N ARG A 155 -0.05 -6.83 10.94
CA ARG A 155 1.12 -5.94 11.05
C ARG A 155 0.80 -4.64 11.81
N THR A 156 -0.41 -4.10 11.69
CA THR A 156 -0.78 -2.86 12.40
C THR A 156 -0.98 -3.04 13.90
N LYS A 157 -1.23 -4.29 14.34
CA LYS A 157 -1.73 -4.64 15.69
C LYS A 157 -3.10 -4.00 15.99
N VAL A 158 -3.82 -4.52 16.98
CA VAL A 158 -5.15 -3.97 17.33
C VAL A 158 -5.08 -2.50 17.71
N SER A 159 -4.03 -2.08 18.42
CA SER A 159 -3.84 -0.70 18.85
C SER A 159 -3.65 0.26 17.66
N GLY A 160 -2.90 -0.16 16.63
CA GLY A 160 -2.72 0.63 15.42
C GLY A 160 -4.02 0.77 14.63
N LEU A 161 -4.75 -0.33 14.45
CA LEU A 161 -6.02 -0.30 13.71
C LEU A 161 -7.06 0.58 14.41
N ARG A 162 -7.20 0.44 15.74
CA ARG A 162 -8.07 1.27 16.57
C ARG A 162 -7.70 2.75 16.48
N ARG A 163 -6.41 3.06 16.66
CA ARG A 163 -5.90 4.44 16.54
C ARG A 163 -6.25 5.04 15.18
N ASN A 164 -6.06 4.32 14.08
CA ASN A 164 -6.38 4.84 12.74
C ASN A 164 -7.88 5.10 12.58
N ALA A 165 -8.74 4.20 13.06
CA ALA A 165 -10.18 4.40 13.06
C ALA A 165 -10.62 5.60 13.92
N GLU A 166 -10.03 5.78 15.10
CA GLU A 166 -10.28 6.93 15.97
C GLU A 166 -9.86 8.26 15.33
N VAL A 167 -8.71 8.29 14.65
CA VAL A 167 -8.24 9.47 13.92
C VAL A 167 -9.26 9.89 12.87
N ILE A 168 -9.79 8.93 12.11
CA ILE A 168 -10.80 9.20 11.08
C ILE A 168 -12.13 9.64 11.70
N LEU A 169 -12.61 8.97 12.77
CA LEU A 169 -13.86 9.35 13.44
C LEU A 169 -13.83 10.73 14.09
N LYS A 170 -12.64 11.21 14.48
CA LYS A 170 -12.44 12.56 15.05
C LYS A 170 -12.21 13.62 13.98
N ASN A 171 -12.03 13.23 12.72
CA ASN A 171 -11.77 14.16 11.63
C ASN A 171 -13.06 14.93 11.28
N PRO A 172 -13.12 16.25 11.50
CA PRO A 172 -14.33 17.03 11.27
C PRO A 172 -14.68 17.21 9.78
N LYS A 173 -13.80 16.78 8.87
CA LYS A 173 -13.98 16.90 7.42
C LYS A 173 -14.67 15.68 6.77
N LEU A 174 -14.94 14.63 7.54
CA LEU A 174 -15.61 13.39 7.10
C LEU A 174 -16.98 13.23 7.75
#